data_AF-A0A0A6X0N6-F1
#
_entry.id   AF-A0A0A6X0N6-F1
#
_cell.length_a   1.000
_cell.length_b   1.000
_cell.length_c   1.000
_cell.angle_alpha   90.00
_cell.angle_beta   90.00
_cell.angle_gamma   90.00
#
_symmetry.space_group_name_H-M   'P 1'
#
loop_
_entity.id
_entity.type
_entity.pdbx_description
1 polymer ?
#
loop_
_entity_poly.entity_id
_entity_poly.type
_entity_poly.pdbx_seq_one_letter_code
_entity_poly.pdbx_strand_id
1 'polypeptide(L)'
;MNEGLAELATLLRERDGIEKRIADMTGRSARQGDVGEFIAAEVFGIELARNAVQAGHDGWFRSGPLRDRSVNVKAYTSLADGIDISPHPCDYYLVLDAGRRTGSGVRHHRWRITEVLLFDARRLLAEFAARGVKVGYATSLRVADRAAARLYPTSGPGALLDLTVEQRAALDLFA
;
A
#
# COMPACT_ATOMS: atom_id res chain seq x y z
N MET A 1 -29.29 27.70 10.88
CA MET A 1 -28.37 26.85 10.10
C MET A 1 -27.75 25.87 11.07
N ASN A 2 -27.65 24.58 10.74
CA ASN A 2 -27.03 23.61 11.65
C ASN A 2 -25.54 23.96 11.81
N GLU A 3 -25.11 24.29 13.03
CA GLU A 3 -23.72 24.68 13.32
C GLU A 3 -22.72 23.62 12.86
N GLY A 4 -23.05 22.33 13.04
CA GLY A 4 -22.20 21.23 12.58
C GLY A 4 -22.09 21.13 11.05
N LEU A 5 -23.10 21.59 10.31
CA LEU A 5 -23.02 21.64 8.84
C LEU A 5 -22.11 22.78 8.37
N ALA A 6 -22.15 23.94 9.05
CA ALA A 6 -21.26 25.06 8.76
C ALA A 6 -19.80 24.71 9.09
N GLU A 7 -19.56 24.05 10.22
CA GLU A 7 -18.24 23.56 10.62
C GLU A 7 -17.70 22.53 9.61
N LEU A 8 -18.51 21.53 9.22
CA LEU A 8 -18.12 20.55 8.20
C LEU A 8 -17.71 21.22 6.88
N ALA A 9 -18.45 22.24 6.42
CA ALA A 9 -18.12 22.96 5.19
C ALA A 9 -16.76 23.67 5.28
N THR A 10 -16.38 24.19 6.45
CA THR A 10 -15.05 24.79 6.68
C THR A 10 -13.96 23.74 6.66
N LEU A 11 -14.15 22.63 7.39
CA LEU A 11 -13.19 21.51 7.42
C LEU A 11 -12.96 20.90 6.03
N LEU A 12 -14.00 20.79 5.20
CA LEU A 12 -13.86 20.29 3.82
C LEU A 12 -13.02 21.24 2.95
N ARG A 13 -13.18 22.57 3.07
CA ARG A 13 -12.34 23.53 2.33
C ARG A 13 -10.87 23.47 2.77
N GLU A 14 -10.62 23.32 4.07
CA GLU A 14 -9.26 23.15 4.59
C GLU A 14 -8.64 21.85 4.06
N ARG A 15 -9.41 20.76 4.07
CA ARG A 15 -9.02 19.49 3.49
C ARG A 15 -8.68 19.63 2.01
N ASP A 16 -9.52 20.28 1.21
CA ASP A 16 -9.25 20.51 -0.23
C ASP A 16 -7.92 21.26 -0.44
N GLY A 17 -7.64 22.27 0.39
CA GLY A 17 -6.37 23.00 0.35
C GLY A 17 -5.16 22.12 0.67
N ILE A 18 -5.27 21.21 1.63
CA ILE A 18 -4.23 20.24 1.98
C ILE A 18 -4.05 19.21 0.86
N GLU A 19 -5.15 18.65 0.36
CA GLU A 19 -5.14 17.65 -0.72
C GLU A 19 -4.52 18.24 -2.00
N LYS A 20 -4.81 19.50 -2.32
CA LYS A 20 -4.15 20.20 -3.43
C LYS A 20 -2.65 20.32 -3.22
N ARG A 21 -2.19 20.73 -2.02
CA ARG A 21 -0.74 20.86 -1.72
C ARG A 21 -0.02 19.52 -1.81
N ILE A 22 -0.65 18.45 -1.34
CA ILE A 22 -0.13 17.08 -1.51
C ILE A 22 -0.02 16.77 -3.01
N ALA A 23 -1.06 17.06 -3.79
CA ALA A 23 -1.06 16.74 -5.21
C ALA A 23 -0.05 17.54 -6.03
N ASP A 24 0.14 18.82 -5.71
CA ASP A 24 1.18 19.65 -6.32
C ASP A 24 2.59 19.11 -5.98
N MET A 25 2.80 18.58 -4.77
CA MET A 25 4.08 18.03 -4.33
C MET A 25 4.38 16.66 -4.93
N THR A 26 3.39 15.76 -4.99
CA THR A 26 3.58 14.38 -5.46
C THR A 26 3.34 14.21 -6.96
N GLY A 27 2.72 15.20 -7.61
CA GLY A 27 2.21 15.08 -8.97
C GLY A 27 1.03 14.10 -9.11
N ARG A 28 0.40 13.68 -8.00
CA ARG A 28 -0.65 12.65 -7.95
C ARG A 28 -1.78 13.07 -7.03
N SER A 29 -2.97 12.47 -7.08
CA SER A 29 -4.03 12.89 -6.15
C SER A 29 -3.67 12.58 -4.70
N ALA A 30 -4.30 13.25 -3.73
CA ALA A 30 -4.14 12.95 -2.31
C ALA A 30 -4.92 11.69 -1.87
N ARG A 31 -5.38 10.87 -2.81
CA ARG A 31 -6.06 9.61 -2.51
C ARG A 31 -5.06 8.62 -1.93
N GLN A 32 -5.57 7.73 -1.09
CA GLN A 32 -4.80 6.68 -0.43
C GLN A 32 -3.92 5.87 -1.41
N GLY A 33 -4.49 5.38 -2.52
CA GLY A 33 -3.72 4.63 -3.53
C GLY A 33 -2.53 5.44 -4.06
N ASP A 34 -2.81 6.61 -4.62
CA ASP A 34 -1.82 7.53 -5.20
C ASP A 34 -0.70 7.94 -4.23
N VAL A 35 -1.03 8.24 -2.96
CA VAL A 35 -0.04 8.58 -1.94
C VAL A 35 0.80 7.34 -1.59
N GLY A 36 0.18 6.17 -1.50
CA GLY A 36 0.88 4.90 -1.29
C GLY A 36 1.85 4.56 -2.42
N GLU A 37 1.42 4.73 -3.67
CA GLU A 37 2.26 4.58 -4.86
C GLU A 37 3.45 5.53 -4.85
N PHE A 38 3.22 6.81 -4.53
CA PHE A 38 4.30 7.80 -4.42
C PHE A 38 5.34 7.39 -3.37
N ILE A 39 4.90 7.05 -2.15
CA ILE A 39 5.81 6.61 -1.08
C ILE A 39 6.57 5.35 -1.50
N ALA A 40 5.87 4.37 -2.08
CA ALA A 40 6.50 3.14 -2.54
C ALA A 40 7.57 3.42 -3.62
N ALA A 41 7.30 4.35 -4.55
CA ALA A 41 8.25 4.73 -5.59
C ALA A 41 9.53 5.35 -5.05
N GLU A 42 9.40 6.27 -4.09
CA GLU A 42 10.54 6.92 -3.46
C GLU A 42 11.36 5.95 -2.60
N VAL A 43 10.69 5.11 -1.80
CA VAL A 43 11.38 4.18 -0.88
C VAL A 43 12.01 3.00 -1.61
N PHE A 44 11.31 2.39 -2.57
CA PHE A 44 11.74 1.14 -3.21
C PHE A 44 12.33 1.35 -4.61
N GLY A 45 12.46 2.60 -5.05
CA GLY A 45 13.00 2.92 -6.36
C GLY A 45 12.14 2.38 -7.50
N ILE A 46 10.82 2.57 -7.43
CA ILE A 46 9.87 2.10 -8.45
C ILE A 46 9.68 3.21 -9.48
N GLU A 47 9.83 2.86 -10.77
CA GLU A 47 9.33 3.69 -11.86
C GLU A 47 7.83 3.42 -12.01
N LEU A 48 7.01 4.39 -11.60
CA LEU A 48 5.57 4.28 -11.74
C LEU A 48 5.15 4.43 -13.21
N ALA A 49 4.18 3.64 -13.63
CA ALA A 49 3.60 3.71 -14.96
C ALA A 49 3.01 5.12 -15.19
N ARG A 50 3.33 5.71 -16.35
CA ARG A 50 2.93 7.09 -16.68
C ARG A 50 1.43 7.25 -16.88
N ASN A 51 0.74 6.17 -17.23
CA ASN A 51 -0.70 6.17 -17.51
C ASN A 51 -1.38 5.04 -16.72
N ALA A 52 -2.46 5.34 -16.00
CA ALA A 52 -3.32 4.37 -15.31
C ALA A 52 -4.07 3.39 -16.26
N VAL A 53 -3.71 3.37 -17.55
CA VAL A 53 -4.29 2.52 -18.59
C VAL A 53 -3.56 1.17 -18.69
N GLN A 54 -2.36 1.05 -18.13
CA GLN A 54 -1.68 -0.25 -18.06
C GLN A 54 -2.36 -1.13 -17.02
N ALA A 55 -3.14 -2.09 -17.51
CA ALA A 55 -3.86 -3.00 -16.67
C ALA A 55 -2.89 -3.94 -15.92
N GLY A 56 -2.85 -3.84 -14.59
CA GLY A 56 -2.37 -4.91 -13.71
C GLY A 56 -1.22 -4.60 -12.76
N HIS A 57 -0.42 -3.58 -13.02
CA HIS A 57 0.68 -3.17 -12.15
C HIS A 57 0.89 -1.67 -12.22
N ASP A 58 1.44 -1.10 -11.15
CA ASP A 58 1.58 0.34 -10.98
C ASP A 58 2.99 0.82 -11.37
N GLY A 59 3.95 -0.10 -11.54
CA GLY A 59 5.30 0.24 -12.01
C GLY A 59 6.27 -0.94 -12.05
N TRP A 60 7.57 -0.60 -12.14
CA TRP A 60 8.69 -1.55 -12.12
C TRP A 60 9.80 -1.09 -11.19
N PHE A 61 10.46 -2.03 -10.50
CA PHE A 61 11.66 -1.70 -9.73
C PHE A 61 12.82 -1.31 -10.67
N ARG A 62 13.46 -0.17 -10.39
CA ARG A 62 14.57 0.36 -11.22
C ARG A 62 15.92 -0.28 -10.95
N SER A 63 16.08 -0.89 -9.77
CA SER A 63 17.37 -1.35 -9.26
C SER A 63 17.22 -2.48 -8.24
N GLY A 64 18.35 -3.05 -7.84
CA GLY A 64 18.41 -4.09 -6.82
C GLY A 64 17.95 -5.47 -7.31
N PRO A 65 17.69 -6.42 -6.40
CA PRO A 65 17.36 -7.80 -6.73
C PRO A 65 16.08 -7.97 -7.57
N LEU A 66 15.17 -6.99 -7.50
CA LEU A 66 13.88 -7.02 -8.20
C LEU A 66 13.87 -6.16 -9.47
N ARG A 67 15.04 -5.68 -9.93
CA ARG A 67 15.13 -4.84 -11.13
C ARG A 67 14.34 -5.42 -12.31
N ASP A 68 13.62 -4.54 -13.01
CA ASP A 68 12.78 -4.84 -14.17
C ASP A 68 11.55 -5.73 -13.87
N ARG A 69 11.28 -6.02 -12.58
CA ARG A 69 10.07 -6.74 -12.16
C ARG A 69 8.92 -5.78 -11.93
N SER A 70 7.74 -6.19 -12.39
CA SER A 70 6.50 -5.44 -12.25
C SER A 70 5.94 -5.52 -10.83
N VAL A 71 5.38 -4.43 -10.34
CA VAL A 71 4.83 -4.34 -8.98
C VAL A 71 3.47 -3.65 -8.97
N ASN A 72 2.54 -4.21 -8.21
CA ASN A 72 1.26 -3.60 -7.87
C ASN A 72 1.30 -3.14 -6.40
N VAL A 73 1.18 -1.83 -6.18
CA VAL A 73 1.21 -1.20 -4.87
C VAL A 73 -0.19 -1.14 -4.29
N LYS A 74 -0.36 -1.64 -3.07
CA LYS A 74 -1.61 -1.58 -2.33
C LYS A 74 -1.42 -0.79 -1.04
N ALA A 75 -2.20 0.25 -0.83
CA ALA A 75 -2.23 0.99 0.42
C ALA A 75 -3.55 0.74 1.16
N TYR A 76 -3.49 0.14 2.35
CA TYR A 76 -4.66 -0.19 3.16
C TYR A 76 -4.66 0.54 4.50
N THR A 77 -5.86 0.90 4.96
CA THR A 77 -6.05 1.37 6.34
C THR A 77 -6.09 0.22 7.34
N SER A 78 -6.32 -1.00 6.86
CA SER A 78 -6.23 -2.26 7.60
C SER A 78 -6.28 -3.42 6.62
N LEU A 79 -5.27 -4.27 6.63
CA LEU A 79 -5.24 -5.51 5.84
C LEU A 79 -6.07 -6.65 6.46
N ALA A 80 -6.79 -6.40 7.57
CA ALA A 80 -7.60 -7.43 8.22
C ALA A 80 -8.71 -7.98 7.31
N ASP A 81 -9.18 -7.16 6.36
CA ASP A 81 -10.26 -7.51 5.44
C ASP A 81 -9.74 -8.27 4.18
N GLY A 82 -8.43 -8.52 4.10
CA GLY A 82 -7.79 -9.21 2.97
C GLY A 82 -7.11 -8.27 1.99
N ILE A 83 -6.64 -8.85 0.88
CA ILE A 83 -5.95 -8.14 -0.20
C ILE A 83 -6.74 -8.23 -1.51
N ASP A 84 -6.77 -7.14 -2.26
CA ASP A 84 -7.36 -7.14 -3.60
C ASP A 84 -6.34 -7.65 -4.61
N ILE A 85 -6.70 -8.75 -5.26
CA ILE A 85 -5.88 -9.37 -6.29
C ILE A 85 -6.46 -9.00 -7.66
N SER A 86 -5.62 -8.36 -8.48
CA SER A 86 -5.97 -8.00 -9.85
C SER A 86 -6.08 -9.26 -10.73
N PRO A 87 -7.02 -9.31 -11.69
CA PRO A 87 -7.06 -10.38 -12.69
C PRO A 87 -5.89 -10.29 -13.69
N HIS A 88 -5.20 -9.15 -13.74
CA HIS A 88 -4.05 -8.95 -14.60
C HIS A 88 -2.74 -9.30 -13.87
N PRO A 89 -1.79 -9.97 -14.56
CA PRO A 89 -0.57 -10.42 -13.92
C PRO A 89 0.36 -9.25 -13.55
N CYS A 90 1.02 -9.41 -12.41
CA CYS A 90 2.20 -8.66 -11.98
C CYS A 90 3.18 -9.64 -11.33
N ASP A 91 4.45 -9.26 -11.15
CA ASP A 91 5.43 -10.11 -10.47
C ASP A 91 5.27 -10.03 -8.95
N TYR A 92 4.97 -8.83 -8.42
CA TYR A 92 4.88 -8.59 -6.98
C TYR A 92 3.68 -7.73 -6.55
N TYR A 93 3.15 -8.01 -5.37
CA TYR A 93 2.29 -7.08 -4.63
C TYR A 93 3.08 -6.44 -3.49
N LEU A 94 3.24 -5.12 -3.50
CA LEU A 94 3.84 -4.35 -2.42
C LEU A 94 2.73 -3.67 -1.62
N VAL A 95 2.56 -4.08 -0.37
CA VAL A 95 1.46 -3.64 0.48
C VAL A 95 1.96 -2.73 1.58
N LEU A 96 1.39 -1.53 1.70
CA LEU A 96 1.55 -0.60 2.81
C LEU A 96 0.30 -0.68 3.69
N ASP A 97 0.44 -1.13 4.94
CA ASP A 97 -0.67 -1.32 5.88
C ASP A 97 -0.54 -0.40 7.11
N ALA A 98 -1.60 0.36 7.39
CA ALA A 98 -1.71 1.17 8.62
C ALA A 98 -1.99 0.33 9.88
N GLY A 99 -2.20 -0.99 9.72
CA GLY A 99 -2.29 -1.93 10.81
C GLY A 99 -3.67 -2.01 11.43
N ARG A 100 -3.81 -2.88 12.43
CA ARG A 100 -5.09 -3.05 13.13
C ARG A 100 -5.42 -1.84 13.97
N ARG A 101 -6.67 -1.38 13.83
CA ARG A 101 -7.23 -0.29 14.63
C ARG A 101 -7.28 -0.69 16.12
N THR A 102 -6.83 0.21 16.98
CA THR A 102 -7.05 0.10 18.44
C THR A 102 -8.11 1.13 18.85
N GLY A 103 -9.32 0.68 19.20
CA GLY A 103 -10.37 1.53 19.82
C GLY A 103 -11.74 1.53 19.13
N SER A 104 -12.79 1.83 19.91
CA SER A 104 -14.22 1.73 19.54
C SER A 104 -14.91 3.10 19.33
N GLY A 105 -14.21 4.09 18.76
CA GLY A 105 -14.71 5.47 18.56
C GLY A 105 -14.95 5.86 17.09
N VAL A 106 -15.37 7.12 16.89
CA VAL A 106 -15.58 7.75 15.56
C VAL A 106 -14.39 7.49 14.64
N ARG A 107 -14.67 7.06 13.41
CA ARG A 107 -13.67 6.60 12.45
C ARG A 107 -12.88 7.78 11.87
N HIS A 108 -11.70 8.04 12.42
CA HIS A 108 -10.68 8.83 11.73
C HIS A 108 -9.68 7.90 11.06
N HIS A 109 -9.48 8.05 9.75
CA HIS A 109 -8.45 7.32 8.99
C HIS A 109 -7.13 8.08 9.13
N ARG A 110 -6.21 7.56 9.95
CA ARG A 110 -4.86 8.13 10.04
C ARG A 110 -4.01 7.55 8.91
N TRP A 111 -3.34 8.42 8.17
CA TRP A 111 -2.31 8.00 7.23
C TRP A 111 -1.07 7.56 8.01
N ARG A 112 -0.82 6.25 8.09
CA ARG A 112 0.33 5.65 8.75
C ARG A 112 0.77 4.39 8.01
N ILE A 113 2.05 4.04 8.13
CA ILE A 113 2.62 2.80 7.63
C ILE A 113 3.19 2.04 8.83
N THR A 114 2.43 1.05 9.30
CA THR A 114 2.86 0.21 10.42
C THR A 114 3.49 -1.09 9.94
N GLU A 115 3.17 -1.52 8.73
CA GLU A 115 3.71 -2.73 8.13
C GLU A 115 3.88 -2.55 6.62
N VAL A 116 4.97 -3.08 6.09
CA VAL A 116 5.17 -3.23 4.65
C VAL A 116 5.37 -4.70 4.33
N LEU A 117 4.64 -5.19 3.34
CA LEU A 117 4.66 -6.58 2.91
C LEU A 117 4.97 -6.64 1.41
N LEU A 118 5.77 -7.62 1.00
CA LEU A 118 6.07 -7.88 -0.40
C LEU A 118 5.77 -9.35 -0.71
N PHE A 119 4.74 -9.57 -1.54
CA PHE A 119 4.34 -10.89 -1.98
C PHE A 119 4.83 -11.16 -3.40
N ASP A 120 5.46 -12.32 -3.62
CA ASP A 120 5.60 -12.89 -4.96
C ASP A 120 4.23 -13.33 -5.45
N ALA A 121 3.73 -12.70 -6.51
CA ALA A 121 2.37 -12.91 -6.99
C ALA A 121 2.13 -14.34 -7.47
N ARG A 122 3.14 -15.00 -8.07
CA ARG A 122 3.01 -16.39 -8.54
C ARG A 122 2.89 -17.35 -7.37
N ARG A 123 3.74 -17.19 -6.35
CA ARG A 123 3.70 -18.02 -5.13
C ARG A 123 2.39 -17.81 -4.39
N LEU A 124 1.97 -16.55 -4.21
CA LEU A 124 0.72 -16.22 -3.52
C LEU A 124 -0.50 -16.81 -4.23
N LEU A 125 -0.58 -16.70 -5.56
CA LEU A 125 -1.69 -17.26 -6.34
C LEU A 125 -1.69 -18.81 -6.30
N ALA A 126 -0.52 -19.45 -6.35
CA ALA A 126 -0.41 -20.89 -6.22
C ALA A 126 -0.91 -21.37 -4.83
N GLU A 127 -0.56 -20.65 -3.76
CA GLU A 127 -1.04 -20.91 -2.41
C GLU A 127 -2.55 -20.71 -2.27
N PHE A 128 -3.13 -19.69 -2.91
CA PHE A 128 -4.58 -19.52 -2.94
C PHE A 128 -5.28 -20.66 -3.68
N ALA A 129 -4.76 -21.03 -4.86
CA ALA A 129 -5.32 -22.11 -5.67
C ALA A 129 -5.27 -23.46 -4.95
N ALA A 130 -4.12 -23.81 -4.34
CA ALA A 130 -3.95 -25.04 -3.58
C ALA A 130 -4.92 -25.16 -2.39
N ARG A 131 -5.45 -24.04 -1.92
CA ARG A 131 -6.39 -23.95 -0.80
C ARG A 131 -7.84 -23.74 -1.22
N GLY A 132 -8.11 -23.60 -2.52
CA GLY A 132 -9.45 -23.25 -3.02
C GLY A 132 -9.95 -21.87 -2.56
N VAL A 133 -9.04 -20.93 -2.29
CA VAL A 133 -9.42 -19.56 -1.91
C VAL A 133 -9.94 -18.82 -3.14
N LYS A 134 -11.11 -18.19 -3.01
CA LYS A 134 -11.64 -17.30 -4.04
C LYS A 134 -10.76 -16.06 -4.15
N VAL A 135 -10.13 -15.88 -5.30
CA VAL A 135 -9.28 -14.72 -5.62
C VAL A 135 -10.13 -13.59 -6.19
N GLY A 136 -9.84 -12.36 -5.76
CA GLY A 136 -10.49 -11.13 -6.22
C GLY A 136 -10.38 -10.03 -5.16
N TYR A 137 -11.47 -9.33 -4.93
CA TYR A 137 -11.56 -8.35 -3.83
C TYR A 137 -11.52 -9.04 -2.47
N ALA A 138 -10.84 -8.42 -1.50
CA ALA A 138 -10.80 -8.91 -0.11
C ALA A 138 -10.37 -10.39 0.02
N THR A 139 -9.39 -10.80 -0.79
CA THR A 139 -8.85 -12.18 -0.78
C THR A 139 -8.18 -12.45 0.58
N SER A 140 -8.63 -13.48 1.29
CA SER A 140 -8.17 -13.75 2.66
C SER A 140 -6.73 -14.27 2.72
N LEU A 141 -5.90 -13.60 3.53
CA LEU A 141 -4.51 -13.98 3.79
C LEU A 141 -4.37 -14.76 5.10
N ARG A 142 -3.49 -15.77 5.15
CA ARG A 142 -3.12 -16.39 6.42
C ARG A 142 -2.14 -15.48 7.18
N VAL A 143 -2.13 -15.64 8.50
CA VAL A 143 -1.14 -14.99 9.36
C VAL A 143 0.29 -15.36 8.96
N ALA A 144 0.51 -16.62 8.56
CA ALA A 144 1.81 -17.08 8.10
C ALA A 144 2.26 -16.42 6.80
N ASP A 145 1.37 -16.32 5.80
CA ASP A 145 1.64 -15.66 4.52
C ASP A 145 2.02 -14.19 4.74
N ARG A 146 1.27 -13.48 5.61
CA ARG A 146 1.58 -12.10 6.03
C ARG A 146 2.93 -12.01 6.74
N ALA A 147 3.20 -12.90 7.69
CA ALA A 147 4.46 -12.89 8.44
C ALA A 147 5.68 -13.13 7.52
N ALA A 148 5.56 -14.04 6.54
CA ALA A 148 6.64 -14.36 5.61
C ALA A 148 6.93 -13.21 4.63
N ALA A 149 5.89 -12.50 4.17
CA ALA A 149 6.01 -11.40 3.22
C ALA A 149 6.52 -10.08 3.85
N ARG A 150 6.63 -9.99 5.17
CA ARG A 150 6.92 -8.72 5.86
C ARG A 150 8.35 -8.21 5.63
N LEU A 151 8.46 -6.93 5.29
CA LEU A 151 9.72 -6.17 5.16
C LEU A 151 9.92 -5.18 6.31
N TYR A 152 8.83 -4.56 6.78
CA TYR A 152 8.83 -3.55 7.85
C TYR A 152 7.70 -3.85 8.85
N PRO A 153 7.86 -3.66 10.18
CA PRO A 153 9.00 -3.05 10.85
C PRO A 153 10.13 -4.04 11.16
N THR A 154 9.89 -5.34 11.09
CA THR A 154 10.96 -6.36 11.17
C THR A 154 10.71 -7.37 10.06
N SER A 155 11.76 -7.66 9.29
CA SER A 155 11.70 -8.64 8.21
C SER A 155 11.18 -9.99 8.72
N GLY A 156 10.30 -10.59 7.91
CA GLY A 156 9.78 -11.92 8.13
C GLY A 156 10.82 -13.03 7.89
N PRO A 157 10.54 -14.27 8.30
CA PRO A 157 11.44 -15.42 8.14
C PRO A 157 11.63 -15.89 6.68
N GLY A 158 11.28 -15.07 5.69
CA GLY A 158 11.43 -15.34 4.27
C GLY A 158 11.29 -14.08 3.42
N ALA A 159 11.65 -12.92 4.00
CA ALA A 159 11.55 -11.64 3.32
C ALA A 159 12.33 -11.68 2.00
N LEU A 160 11.68 -11.27 0.91
CA LEU A 160 12.26 -11.27 -0.43
C LEU A 160 13.31 -10.15 -0.63
N LEU A 161 13.32 -9.17 0.27
CA LEU A 161 14.22 -8.04 0.29
C LEU A 161 14.63 -7.73 1.73
N ASP A 162 15.90 -7.33 1.88
CA ASP A 162 16.36 -6.65 3.09
C ASP A 162 16.28 -5.14 2.86
N LEU A 163 15.59 -4.44 3.76
CA LEU A 163 15.52 -2.98 3.69
C LEU A 163 16.86 -2.36 4.08
N THR A 164 17.31 -1.39 3.30
CA THR A 164 18.46 -0.57 3.71
C THR A 164 18.09 0.32 4.91
N VAL A 165 19.10 0.88 5.57
CA VAL A 165 18.90 1.83 6.68
C VAL A 165 18.11 3.05 6.20
N GLU A 166 18.39 3.53 4.99
CA GLU A 166 17.73 4.68 4.38
C GLU A 166 16.27 4.37 4.05
N GLN A 167 15.98 3.18 3.50
CA GLN A 167 14.60 2.77 3.22
C GLN A 167 13.77 2.67 4.49
N ARG A 168 14.36 2.11 5.56
CA ARG A 168 13.72 2.04 6.87
C ARG A 168 13.46 3.43 7.46
N ALA A 169 14.47 4.30 7.45
CA ALA A 169 14.32 5.67 7.93
C ALA A 169 13.25 6.46 7.15
N ALA A 170 13.14 6.23 5.84
CA ALA A 170 12.09 6.82 5.02
C ALA A 170 10.69 6.31 5.39
N LEU A 171 10.54 5.02 5.71
CA LEU A 171 9.27 4.47 6.21
C LEU A 171 8.92 4.98 7.61
N ASP A 172 9.92 5.21 8.47
CA ASP A 172 9.75 5.74 9.83
C ASP A 172 9.12 7.15 9.84
N LEU A 173 9.26 7.93 8.75
CA LEU A 173 8.58 9.23 8.58
C LEU A 173 7.04 9.11 8.60
N PHE A 174 6.51 7.90 8.35
CA PHE A 174 5.08 7.62 8.24
C PHE A 174 4.58 6.64 9.32
N ALA A 175 5.41 6.24 10.28
CA ALA A 175 5.11 5.17 11.23
C ALA A 175 4.02 5.49 12.26
#